data_AF-A0A8J2KV96-F1
#
_entry.id   AF-A0A8J2KV96-F1
#
_cell.length_a   1.000
_cell.length_b   1.000
_cell.length_c   1.000
_cell.angle_alpha   90.00
_cell.angle_beta   90.00
_cell.angle_gamma   90.00
#
_symmetry.space_group_name_H-M   'P 1'
#
loop_
_entity.id
_entity.type
_entity.pdbx_description
1 polymer ?
#
loop_
_entity_poly.entity_id
_entity_poly.type
_entity_poly.pdbx_seq_one_letter_code
_entity_poly.pdbx_strand_id
1 'polypeptide(L)'
;MLKRYFKTAFTAVTYLTGGVFLFILSKLRKCLGLKQEELVESRHGKLVVISGCDSGLGLATAKWAADRGYRVLAGCLQAHSEGSDVLRKTENVIVEQLDVTDKNSIVRFAQRCRIVIEHDTLDLYSLVLNAAVSVPGEFF
;
A
#
# COMPACT_ATOMS: atom_id res chain seq x y z
N MET A 1 50.56 5.97 -34.63
CA MET A 1 49.10 6.23 -34.76
C MET A 1 48.25 4.95 -34.77
N LEU A 2 48.60 3.93 -35.55
CA LEU A 2 47.81 2.69 -35.73
C LEU A 2 47.48 1.93 -34.41
N LYS A 3 48.44 1.79 -33.49
CA LYS A 3 48.23 1.12 -32.18
C LYS A 3 47.17 1.79 -31.30
N ARG A 4 47.00 3.11 -31.42
CA ARG A 4 46.03 3.88 -30.64
C ARG A 4 44.62 3.66 -31.19
N TYR A 5 44.49 3.62 -32.51
CA TYR A 5 43.26 3.27 -33.22
C TYR A 5 42.77 1.85 -32.88
N PHE A 6 43.71 0.90 -32.84
CA PHE A 6 43.41 -0.51 -32.51
C PHE A 6 42.91 -0.68 -31.07
N LYS A 7 43.51 0.05 -30.10
CA LYS A 7 43.02 0.06 -28.72
C LYS A 7 41.61 0.62 -28.62
N THR A 8 41.34 1.78 -29.21
CA THR A 8 40.00 2.42 -29.14
C THR A 8 38.93 1.57 -29.83
N ALA A 9 39.25 0.95 -30.96
CA ALA A 9 38.36 0.03 -31.64
C ALA A 9 38.08 -1.22 -30.79
N PHE A 10 39.11 -1.78 -30.14
CA PHE A 10 38.95 -2.95 -29.27
C PHE A 10 38.08 -2.63 -28.02
N THR A 11 38.27 -1.47 -27.39
CA THR A 11 37.39 -1.03 -26.29
C THR A 11 35.97 -0.80 -26.77
N ALA A 12 35.76 -0.15 -27.92
CA ALA A 12 34.43 0.08 -28.46
C ALA A 12 33.68 -1.23 -28.77
N VAL A 13 34.37 -2.23 -29.33
CA VAL A 13 33.80 -3.56 -29.58
C VAL A 13 33.43 -4.27 -28.28
N THR A 14 34.24 -4.18 -27.23
CA THR A 14 33.92 -4.76 -25.92
C THR A 14 32.73 -4.07 -25.25
N TYR A 15 32.59 -2.75 -25.36
CA TYR A 15 31.41 -2.02 -24.88
C TYR A 15 30.14 -2.39 -25.66
N LEU A 16 30.25 -2.56 -26.98
CA LEU A 16 29.09 -2.91 -27.82
C LEU A 16 28.59 -4.33 -27.55
N THR A 17 29.49 -5.31 -27.47
CA THR A 17 29.12 -6.70 -27.19
C THR A 17 28.60 -6.87 -25.77
N GLY A 18 29.21 -6.19 -24.79
CA GLY A 18 28.71 -6.16 -23.41
C GLY A 18 27.31 -5.55 -23.29
N GLY A 19 27.05 -4.45 -24.00
CA GLY A 19 25.73 -3.80 -24.03
C GLY A 19 24.64 -4.70 -24.64
N VAL A 20 24.94 -5.37 -25.76
CA VAL A 20 24.02 -6.32 -26.40
C VAL A 20 23.75 -7.52 -25.48
N PHE A 21 24.79 -8.05 -24.83
CA PHE A 21 24.64 -9.16 -23.87
C PHE A 21 23.73 -8.79 -22.69
N LEU A 22 23.93 -7.61 -22.10
CA LEU A 22 23.07 -7.11 -21.02
C LEU A 22 21.62 -6.89 -21.47
N PHE A 23 21.41 -6.40 -22.70
CA PHE A 23 20.08 -6.24 -23.27
C PHE A 23 19.37 -7.59 -23.47
N ILE A 24 20.08 -8.60 -23.99
CA ILE A 24 19.54 -9.97 -24.14
C ILE A 24 19.22 -10.58 -22.77
N LEU A 25 20.11 -10.44 -21.77
CA LEU A 25 19.84 -10.88 -20.40
C LEU A 25 18.61 -10.19 -19.79
N SER A 26 18.40 -8.91 -20.08
CA SER A 26 17.23 -8.16 -19.61
C SER A 26 15.92 -8.67 -20.24
N LYS A 27 15.96 -9.04 -21.51
CA LYS A 27 14.83 -9.65 -22.24
C LYS A 27 14.60 -11.08 -21.78
N LEU A 28 15.66 -11.88 -21.60
CA LEU A 28 15.58 -13.23 -21.05
C LEU A 28 14.99 -13.23 -19.65
N ARG A 29 15.40 -12.32 -18.74
CA ARG A 29 14.75 -12.17 -17.42
C ARG A 29 13.24 -11.92 -17.52
N LYS A 30 12.83 -11.03 -18.43
CA LYS A 30 11.40 -10.74 -18.68
C LYS A 30 10.67 -11.94 -19.29
N CYS A 31 11.25 -12.61 -20.28
CA CYS A 31 10.66 -13.77 -20.96
C CYS A 31 10.60 -15.02 -20.05
N LEU A 32 11.60 -15.21 -19.19
CA LEU A 32 11.67 -16.30 -18.22
C LEU A 32 10.74 -16.06 -17.01
N GLY A 33 10.02 -14.93 -16.97
CA GLY A 33 9.04 -14.65 -15.92
C GLY A 33 9.64 -14.67 -14.52
N LEU A 34 10.95 -14.39 -14.40
CA LEU A 34 11.63 -14.22 -13.12
C LEU A 34 11.07 -12.95 -12.49
N LYS A 35 9.89 -13.08 -11.90
CA LYS A 35 9.36 -12.15 -10.93
C LYS A 35 10.44 -12.01 -9.89
N GLN A 36 10.85 -10.78 -9.63
CA GLN A 36 11.45 -10.49 -8.35
C GLN A 36 10.42 -10.98 -7.34
N GLU A 37 10.69 -12.10 -6.68
CA GLU A 37 10.15 -12.27 -5.34
C GLU A 37 10.78 -11.10 -4.59
N GLU A 38 10.08 -9.96 -4.57
CA GLU A 38 10.23 -9.02 -3.47
C GLU A 38 10.25 -9.91 -2.24
N LEU A 39 11.31 -9.83 -1.45
CA LEU A 39 11.31 -10.39 -0.11
C LEU A 39 10.09 -9.78 0.56
N VAL A 40 8.96 -10.50 0.54
CA VAL A 40 7.71 -10.00 1.08
C VAL A 40 7.90 -10.07 2.57
N GLU A 41 8.45 -8.99 3.10
CA GLU A 41 8.54 -8.76 4.53
C GLU A 41 7.17 -9.08 5.12
N SER A 42 7.17 -9.93 6.17
CA SER A 42 5.91 -10.43 6.74
C SER A 42 4.96 -9.26 6.99
N ARG A 43 3.74 -9.36 6.46
CA ARG A 43 2.69 -8.36 6.64
C ARG A 43 2.02 -8.49 8.02
N HIS A 44 2.23 -9.63 8.70
CA HIS A 44 1.84 -9.82 10.08
C HIS A 44 2.60 -8.86 10.98
N GLY A 45 1.95 -8.41 12.06
CA GLY A 45 2.54 -7.41 12.95
C GLY A 45 2.41 -5.97 12.45
N LYS A 46 1.84 -5.73 11.26
CA LYS A 46 1.71 -4.40 10.66
C LYS A 46 0.26 -3.91 10.69
N LEU A 47 0.05 -2.72 11.25
CA LEU A 47 -1.24 -2.04 11.29
C LEU A 47 -1.40 -1.07 10.12
N VAL A 48 -2.50 -1.19 9.39
CA VAL A 48 -2.97 -0.23 8.38
C VAL A 48 -4.21 0.48 8.92
N VAL A 49 -4.15 1.80 9.01
CA VAL A 49 -5.27 2.63 9.46
C VAL A 49 -5.92 3.28 8.24
N ILE A 50 -7.24 3.17 8.08
CA ILE A 50 -7.95 3.66 6.89
C ILE A 50 -9.17 4.47 7.33
N SER A 51 -9.34 5.69 6.83
CA SER A 51 -10.56 6.49 7.07
C SER A 51 -11.60 6.34 5.94
N GLY A 52 -12.88 6.50 6.25
CA GLY A 52 -13.97 6.46 5.27
C GLY A 52 -14.23 5.05 4.72
N CYS A 53 -14.36 4.07 5.60
CA CYS A 53 -14.52 2.66 5.21
C CYS A 53 -15.98 2.18 5.10
N ASP A 54 -16.97 3.08 5.24
CA ASP A 54 -18.40 2.74 5.17
C ASP A 54 -18.82 2.19 3.80
N SER A 55 -18.12 2.54 2.72
CA SER A 55 -18.44 2.12 1.36
C SER A 55 -17.26 2.30 0.39
N GLY A 56 -17.47 1.96 -0.89
CA GLY A 56 -16.59 2.31 -2.00
C GLY A 56 -15.15 1.82 -1.87
N LEU A 57 -14.19 2.69 -2.23
CA LEU A 57 -12.76 2.37 -2.22
C LEU A 57 -12.23 2.11 -0.81
N GLY A 58 -12.71 2.82 0.21
CA GLY A 58 -12.28 2.60 1.60
C GLY A 58 -12.62 1.19 2.07
N LEU A 59 -13.86 0.75 1.85
CA LEU A 59 -14.33 -0.60 2.14
C LEU A 59 -13.51 -1.66 1.40
N ALA A 60 -13.29 -1.48 0.09
CA ALA A 60 -12.51 -2.40 -0.73
C ALA A 60 -11.03 -2.47 -0.29
N THR A 61 -10.44 -1.33 0.06
CA THR A 61 -9.04 -1.23 0.52
C THR A 61 -8.86 -1.93 1.87
N ALA A 62 -9.81 -1.76 2.80
CA ALA A 62 -9.78 -2.43 4.09
C ALA A 62 -9.81 -3.96 3.95
N LYS A 63 -10.70 -4.50 3.10
CA LYS A 63 -10.73 -5.93 2.79
C LYS A 63 -9.44 -6.40 2.13
N TRP A 64 -8.99 -5.68 1.11
CA TRP A 64 -7.78 -6.03 0.35
C TRP A 64 -6.53 -6.09 1.23
N ALA A 65 -6.42 -5.20 2.22
CA ALA A 65 -5.33 -5.17 3.18
C ALA A 65 -5.45 -6.33 4.19
N ALA A 66 -6.64 -6.56 4.73
CA ALA A 66 -6.90 -7.68 5.63
C ALA A 66 -6.59 -9.04 4.98
N ASP A 67 -7.04 -9.25 3.74
CA ASP A 67 -6.78 -10.46 2.95
C ASP A 67 -5.28 -10.70 2.68
N ARG A 68 -4.45 -9.66 2.86
CA ARG A 68 -2.99 -9.74 2.71
C ARG A 68 -2.25 -9.94 4.02
N GLY A 69 -2.97 -10.10 5.13
CA GLY A 69 -2.40 -10.37 6.45
C GLY A 69 -2.03 -9.11 7.23
N TYR A 70 -2.44 -7.92 6.79
CA TYR A 70 -2.34 -6.71 7.62
C TYR A 70 -3.42 -6.72 8.68
N ARG A 71 -3.09 -6.23 9.88
CA ARG A 71 -4.13 -5.77 10.81
C ARG A 71 -4.69 -4.45 10.28
N VAL A 72 -6.00 -4.29 10.25
CA VAL A 72 -6.65 -3.08 9.74
C VAL A 72 -7.47 -2.41 10.84
N LEU A 73 -7.25 -1.12 11.05
CA LEU A 73 -8.14 -0.25 11.82
C LEU A 73 -8.95 0.61 10.84
N ALA A 74 -10.19 0.21 10.60
CA ALA A 74 -11.11 0.84 9.67
C ALA A 74 -11.97 1.89 10.38
N GLY A 75 -11.71 3.16 10.09
CA GLY A 75 -12.51 4.30 10.49
C GLY A 75 -13.75 4.46 9.61
N CYS A 76 -14.92 4.31 10.21
CA CYS A 76 -16.22 4.51 9.56
C CYS A 76 -16.93 5.72 10.17
N LEU A 77 -17.57 6.56 9.36
CA LEU A 77 -18.35 7.70 9.85
C LEU A 77 -19.52 7.20 10.71
N GLN A 78 -20.18 6.13 10.26
CA GLN A 78 -21.25 5.46 10.98
C GLN A 78 -20.74 4.12 11.51
N ALA A 79 -20.80 3.92 12.83
CA ALA A 79 -20.45 2.65 13.43
C ALA A 79 -21.37 1.50 12.97
N HIS A 80 -22.56 1.79 12.46
CA HIS A 80 -23.54 0.79 12.02
C HIS A 80 -24.05 1.11 10.61
N SER A 81 -23.14 1.13 9.64
CA SER A 81 -23.45 1.12 8.21
C SER A 81 -23.30 -0.30 7.63
N GLU A 82 -23.92 -0.56 6.48
CA GLU A 82 -23.81 -1.85 5.77
C GLU A 82 -22.34 -2.26 5.54
N GLY A 83 -21.49 -1.33 5.08
CA GLY A 83 -20.06 -1.61 4.89
C GLY A 83 -19.32 -1.85 6.19
N SER A 84 -19.65 -1.13 7.26
CA SER A 84 -19.05 -1.36 8.59
C SER A 84 -19.40 -2.75 9.14
N ASP A 85 -20.63 -3.23 8.93
CA ASP A 85 -21.08 -4.56 9.38
C ASP A 85 -20.41 -5.68 8.59
N VAL A 86 -20.16 -5.45 7.29
CA VAL A 86 -19.36 -6.35 6.46
C VAL A 86 -17.91 -6.41 6.95
N LEU A 87 -17.32 -5.27 7.30
CA LEU A 87 -15.95 -5.21 7.82
C LEU A 87 -15.80 -5.86 9.20
N ARG A 88 -16.81 -5.77 10.08
CA ARG A 88 -16.81 -6.48 11.38
C ARG A 88 -16.74 -8.00 11.23
N LYS A 89 -17.25 -8.54 10.11
CA LYS A 89 -17.20 -9.97 9.79
C LYS A 89 -15.91 -10.37 9.06
N THR A 90 -15.06 -9.39 8.71
CA THR A 90 -13.80 -9.63 8.01
C THR A 90 -12.70 -9.86 9.04
N GLU A 91 -11.96 -10.97 8.90
CA GLU A 91 -10.83 -11.27 9.77
C GLU A 91 -9.77 -10.16 9.69
N ASN A 92 -9.00 -9.96 10.76
CA ASN A 92 -7.96 -8.93 10.85
C ASN A 92 -8.44 -7.47 10.75
N VAL A 93 -9.75 -7.20 10.68
CA VAL A 93 -10.29 -5.83 10.70
C VAL A 93 -10.87 -5.47 12.07
N ILE A 94 -10.58 -4.26 12.54
CA ILE A 94 -11.24 -3.60 13.66
C ILE A 94 -11.98 -2.39 13.09
N VAL A 95 -13.27 -2.29 13.36
CA VAL A 95 -14.10 -1.16 12.93
C VAL A 95 -14.31 -0.21 14.09
N GLU A 96 -13.96 1.06 13.89
CA GLU A 96 -14.10 2.13 14.87
C GLU A 96 -14.75 3.36 14.24
N GLN A 97 -15.50 4.11 15.05
CA GLN A 97 -16.15 5.32 14.56
C GLN A 97 -15.12 6.44 14.35
N LEU A 98 -15.16 7.07 13.18
CA LEU A 98 -14.32 8.20 12.81
C LEU A 98 -15.09 9.21 11.96
N ASP A 99 -15.44 10.33 12.58
CA ASP A 99 -15.81 11.56 11.88
C ASP A 99 -14.56 12.43 11.75
N VAL A 100 -14.04 12.56 10.54
CA VAL A 100 -12.84 13.36 10.24
C VAL A 100 -13.07 14.87 10.36
N THR A 101 -14.32 15.31 10.51
CA THR A 101 -14.69 16.71 10.72
C THR A 101 -14.81 17.07 12.21
N ASP A 102 -14.94 16.08 13.10
CA ASP A 102 -14.99 16.26 14.56
C ASP A 102 -13.63 15.96 15.20
N LYS A 103 -13.00 17.00 15.77
CA LYS A 103 -11.73 16.88 16.50
C LYS A 103 -11.79 15.86 17.65
N ASN A 104 -12.92 15.77 18.36
CA ASN A 104 -13.04 14.84 19.47
C ASN A 104 -13.14 13.39 18.96
N SER A 105 -13.83 13.16 17.85
CA SER A 105 -13.83 11.87 17.16
C SER A 105 -12.43 11.46 16.73
N ILE A 106 -11.67 12.37 16.12
CA ILE A 106 -10.26 12.12 15.73
C ILE A 106 -9.41 11.75 16.94
N VAL A 107 -9.51 12.47 18.05
CA VAL A 107 -8.75 12.19 19.28
C VAL A 107 -9.09 10.81 19.85
N ARG A 108 -10.38 10.46 19.95
CA ARG A 108 -10.81 9.14 20.41
C ARG A 108 -10.31 8.02 19.50
N PHE A 109 -10.40 8.21 18.18
CA PHE A 109 -9.92 7.24 17.20
C PHE A 109 -8.40 7.06 17.27
N ALA A 110 -7.64 8.15 17.46
CA ALA A 110 -6.20 8.10 17.63
C ALA A 110 -5.80 7.37 18.93
N GLN A 111 -6.53 7.59 20.03
CA GLN A 111 -6.35 6.82 21.27
C GLN A 111 -6.60 5.34 21.03
N ARG A 112 -7.68 5.00 20.31
CA ARG A 112 -7.98 3.61 19.97
C ARG A 112 -6.90 2.97 19.12
N CYS A 113 -6.34 3.70 18.16
CA CYS A 113 -5.18 3.25 17.39
C CYS A 113 -3.99 2.90 18.28
N ARG A 114 -3.64 3.76 19.25
CA ARG A 114 -2.56 3.46 20.22
C ARG A 114 -2.83 2.19 21.02
N ILE A 115 -4.05 2.03 21.53
CA ILE A 115 -4.45 0.83 22.28
C ILE A 115 -4.29 -0.43 21.42
N VAL A 116 -4.69 -0.39 20.14
CA VAL A 116 -4.57 -1.52 19.22
C VAL A 116 -3.09 -1.85 18.95
N ILE A 117 -2.26 -0.83 18.70
CA ILE A 117 -0.81 -0.98 18.50
C ILE A 117 -0.16 -1.67 19.70
N GLU A 118 -0.45 -1.19 20.92
CA GLU A 118 0.13 -1.74 22.14
C GLU A 118 -0.38 -3.15 22.46
N HIS A 119 -1.70 -3.37 22.38
CA HIS A 119 -2.33 -4.65 22.72
C HIS A 119 -1.91 -5.77 21.77
N ASP A 120 -1.93 -5.52 20.46
CA ASP A 120 -1.62 -6.53 19.44
C ASP A 120 -0.11 -6.56 19.11
N THR A 121 0.71 -5.73 19.77
CA THR A 121 2.17 -5.58 19.53
C THR A 121 2.48 -5.33 18.05
N LEU A 122 1.90 -4.27 17.49
CA LEU A 122 1.96 -3.95 16.06
C LEU A 122 2.84 -2.74 15.78
N ASP A 123 3.40 -2.68 14.58
CA ASP A 123 3.97 -1.46 14.02
C ASP A 123 2.94 -0.75 13.16
N LEU A 124 2.78 0.57 13.35
CA LEU A 124 1.99 1.39 12.44
C LEU A 124 2.70 1.46 11.08
N TYR A 125 2.16 0.76 10.09
CA TYR A 125 2.77 0.64 8.77
C TYR A 125 2.26 1.68 7.78
N SER A 126 0.95 1.98 7.82
CA SER A 126 0.36 2.93 6.87
C SER A 126 -0.88 3.62 7.43
N LEU A 127 -1.11 4.86 6.98
CA LEU A 127 -2.32 5.64 7.18
C LEU A 127 -2.89 6.03 5.82
N VAL A 128 -4.09 5.57 5.52
CA VAL A 128 -4.81 5.85 4.27
C VAL A 128 -5.94 6.84 4.56
N LEU A 129 -5.77 8.06 4.05
CA LEU A 129 -6.75 9.14 4.17
C LEU A 129 -7.73 9.08 3.01
N ASN A 130 -8.81 8.31 3.16
CA ASN A 130 -9.78 8.08 2.09
C ASN A 130 -11.13 8.78 2.30
N ALA A 131 -11.48 9.17 3.53
CA ALA A 131 -12.73 9.90 3.79
C ALA A 131 -12.84 11.18 2.93
N ALA A 132 -14.01 11.37 2.30
CA ALA A 132 -14.30 12.51 1.43
C ALA A 132 -15.68 13.10 1.75
N VAL A 133 -15.83 14.41 1.52
CA VAL A 133 -17.11 15.12 1.59
C VAL A 133 -17.40 15.69 0.21
N SER A 134 -18.54 15.33 -0.37
CA SER A 134 -19.03 15.93 -1.61
C SER A 134 -20.08 16.98 -1.26
N VAL A 135 -19.88 18.21 -1.75
CA VAL A 135 -20.88 19.27 -1.66
C VAL A 135 -21.47 19.44 -3.06
N PRO A 136 -22.70 18.97 -3.32
CA PRO A 136 -23.37 19.25 -4.58
C PRO A 136 -23.63 20.75 -4.67
N GLY A 137 -23.16 21.39 -5.75
CA GLY A 137 -23.39 22.81 -6.00
C GLY A 137 -24.46 23.02 -7.08
N GLU A 138 -25.31 24.03 -6.89
CA GLU A 138 -25.97 24.73 -7.99
C GLU A 138 -24.98 25.80 -8.49
N PHE A 139 -24.44 25.60 -9.69
CA PHE A 139 -23.74 26.68 -10.38
C PHE A 139 -24.81 27.64 -10.91
N PHE A 140 -25.06 28.74 -10.21
CA PHE A 140 -25.87 29.85 -10.72
C PHE A 140 -25.09 30.65 -11.77
#